data_AF-A0A8I1S1T8-F1
#
_entry.id   AF-A0A8I1S1T8-F1
#
_cell.length_a   1.000
_cell.length_b   1.000
_cell.length_c   1.000
_cell.angle_alpha   90.00
_cell.angle_beta   90.00
_cell.angle_gamma   90.00
#
_symmetry.space_group_name_H-M   'P 1'
#
loop_
_entity.id
_entity.type
_entity.pdbx_description
1 polymer ?
#
loop_
_entity_poly.entity_id
_entity_poly.type
_entity_poly.pdbx_seq_one_letter_code
_entity_poly.pdbx_strand_id
1 'polypeptide(L)'
;MTRLLVVLLLSALPAAAEAADKDICVHASHNTDYNARPVGPHDIFLANSVGDRRGVRAETTCIHIRPGAVVAVHSQFVCVSQGDPVGVNNIGLPGEQCRIVRLSPFVPGSEAQGYK
;
A
#
# COMPACT_ATOMS: atom_id res chain seq x y z
N MET A 1 54.10 -17.92 -25.87
CA MET A 1 53.14 -16.98 -26.50
C MET A 1 51.91 -17.77 -26.95
N THR A 2 50.75 -17.10 -27.09
CA THR A 2 49.39 -17.61 -27.47
C THR A 2 48.64 -18.30 -26.31
N ARG A 3 47.84 -17.62 -25.48
CA ARG A 3 46.55 -16.86 -25.63
C ARG A 3 45.31 -17.74 -25.35
N LEU A 4 44.59 -17.33 -24.31
CA LEU A 4 43.13 -17.29 -24.09
C LEU A 4 42.29 -18.54 -24.46
N LEU A 5 41.57 -19.08 -23.49
CA LEU A 5 40.10 -18.96 -23.48
C LEU A 5 39.54 -19.32 -22.09
N VAL A 6 39.19 -18.28 -21.32
CA VAL A 6 38.31 -18.39 -20.15
C VAL A 6 36.90 -18.47 -20.70
N VAL A 7 36.31 -19.68 -20.70
CA VAL A 7 34.90 -19.87 -21.06
C VAL A 7 34.06 -19.53 -19.85
N LEU A 8 33.45 -18.34 -19.87
CA LEU A 8 32.42 -17.91 -18.94
C LEU A 8 31.20 -18.83 -19.05
N LEU A 9 30.99 -19.65 -18.03
CA LEU A 9 29.72 -20.32 -17.75
C LEU A 9 29.02 -19.58 -16.60
N LEU A 10 28.45 -18.42 -16.90
CA LEU A 10 27.58 -17.64 -16.00
C LEU A 10 26.25 -17.29 -16.71
N SER A 11 25.54 -18.29 -17.21
CA SER A 11 24.25 -18.06 -17.88
C SER A 11 23.22 -19.14 -17.55
N ALA A 12 22.93 -19.30 -16.26
CA ALA A 12 21.71 -19.97 -15.83
C ALA A 12 21.31 -19.53 -14.41
N LEU A 13 21.14 -18.22 -14.19
CA LEU A 13 20.22 -17.80 -13.13
C LEU A 13 18.83 -17.70 -13.76
N PRO A 14 17.80 -18.38 -13.21
CA PRO A 14 16.44 -18.20 -13.67
C PRO A 14 16.06 -16.74 -13.41
N ALA A 15 15.83 -15.99 -14.48
CA ALA A 15 15.25 -14.65 -14.43
C ALA A 15 13.74 -14.73 -14.10
N ALA A 16 13.41 -15.44 -13.04
CA ALA A 16 12.10 -15.47 -12.42
C ALA A 16 12.17 -14.71 -11.09
N ALA A 17 12.80 -13.54 -11.11
CA ALA A 17 12.63 -12.54 -10.09
C ALA A 17 11.63 -11.52 -10.63
N GLU A 18 10.43 -11.58 -10.05
CA GLU A 18 9.73 -10.35 -9.68
C GLU A 18 9.11 -9.59 -10.85
N ALA A 19 7.99 -10.11 -11.34
CA ALA A 19 6.81 -9.27 -11.45
C ALA A 19 6.41 -8.81 -10.03
N ALA A 20 7.30 -8.06 -9.35
CA ALA A 20 6.96 -7.30 -8.18
C ALA A 20 5.94 -6.29 -8.67
N ASP A 21 4.72 -6.45 -8.15
CA ASP A 21 3.90 -5.36 -7.65
C ASP A 21 4.50 -4.01 -8.04
N LYS A 22 4.03 -3.46 -9.16
CA LYS A 22 4.56 -2.23 -9.72
C LYS A 22 4.28 -1.15 -8.68
N ASP A 23 5.25 -0.90 -7.80
CA ASP A 23 5.14 -0.09 -6.59
C ASP A 23 4.31 1.15 -6.89
N ILE A 24 3.05 1.14 -6.43
CA ILE A 24 2.21 2.32 -6.53
C ILE A 24 2.66 3.23 -5.42
N CYS A 25 3.75 3.95 -5.68
CA CYS A 25 4.29 4.90 -4.72
C CYS A 25 3.34 6.08 -4.58
N VAL A 26 2.50 6.04 -3.54
CA VAL A 26 1.84 7.22 -3.03
C VAL A 26 2.79 7.85 -2.03
N HIS A 27 3.33 9.02 -2.38
CA HIS A 27 4.28 9.74 -1.55
C HIS A 27 3.57 10.41 -0.37
N ALA A 28 4.10 10.25 0.84
CA ALA A 28 3.67 11.05 1.98
C ALA A 28 4.34 12.43 1.91
N SER A 29 3.56 13.51 1.80
CA SER A 29 4.08 14.90 1.82
C SER A 29 4.97 15.15 3.05
N HIS A 30 4.51 14.70 4.22
CA HIS A 30 5.27 14.46 5.45
C HIS A 30 4.86 13.06 5.95
N ASN A 31 5.70 12.33 6.69
CA ASN A 31 5.54 10.90 7.10
C ASN A 31 4.13 10.42 7.58
N THR A 32 3.15 11.29 7.73
CA THR A 32 1.77 11.05 8.18
C THR A 32 0.67 11.65 7.29
N ASP A 33 1.02 12.33 6.20
CA ASP A 33 0.10 13.14 5.40
C ASP A 33 -0.56 12.31 4.29
N TYR A 34 -1.19 11.20 4.64
CA TYR A 34 -2.12 10.53 3.74
C TYR A 34 -3.55 10.98 4.04
N ASN A 35 -4.30 11.32 2.99
CA ASN A 35 -5.74 11.37 3.06
C ASN A 35 -6.26 9.93 3.00
N ALA A 36 -6.43 9.34 4.18
CA ALA A 36 -6.92 7.98 4.35
C ALA A 36 -8.43 7.99 4.62
N ARG A 37 -9.17 7.15 3.89
CA ARG A 37 -10.63 7.05 4.04
C ARG A 37 -11.09 5.60 4.00
N PRO A 38 -12.05 5.21 4.86
CA PRO A 38 -12.68 3.90 4.75
C PRO A 38 -13.41 3.73 3.41
N VAL A 39 -13.21 2.58 2.76
CA VAL A 39 -13.94 2.22 1.53
C VAL A 39 -14.56 0.82 1.58
N GLY A 40 -14.27 0.05 2.63
CA GLY A 40 -14.88 -1.24 2.93
C GLY A 40 -14.57 -1.68 4.35
N PRO A 41 -15.05 -2.86 4.79
CA PRO A 41 -14.86 -3.34 6.17
C PRO A 41 -13.39 -3.61 6.52
N HIS A 42 -12.55 -3.86 5.51
CA HIS A 42 -11.11 -4.13 5.66
C HIS A 42 -10.25 -3.25 4.74
N ASP A 43 -10.88 -2.32 4.03
CA ASP A 43 -10.25 -1.58 2.95
C ASP A 43 -10.27 -0.08 3.21
N ILE A 44 -9.15 0.55 2.87
CA ILE A 44 -9.01 2.00 2.92
C ILE A 44 -8.51 2.51 1.57
N PHE A 45 -8.97 3.70 1.21
CA PHE A 45 -8.38 4.49 0.16
C PHE A 45 -7.29 5.37 0.75
N LEU A 46 -6.16 5.49 0.07
CA LEU A 46 -5.02 6.32 0.45
C LEU A 46 -4.60 7.19 -0.73
N ALA A 47 -4.52 8.49 -0.50
CA ALA A 47 -3.92 9.43 -1.44
C ALA A 47 -2.99 10.39 -0.69
N ASN A 48 -2.05 11.00 -1.41
CA ASN A 48 -1.24 12.09 -0.86
C ASN A 48 -2.15 13.27 -0.49
N SER A 49 -1.88 13.90 0.65
CA SER A 49 -2.61 15.11 1.09
C SER A 49 -2.31 16.35 0.24
N VAL A 50 -1.21 16.36 -0.51
CA VAL A 50 -0.74 17.52 -1.30
C VAL A 50 -0.51 17.13 -2.76
N GLY A 51 -1.18 17.84 -3.68
CA GLY A 51 -0.93 17.73 -5.12
C GLY A 51 -1.81 16.70 -5.84
N ASP A 52 -1.28 15.51 -6.11
CA ASP A 52 -1.87 14.53 -7.03
C ASP A 52 -2.91 13.64 -6.34
N ARG A 53 -4.10 13.49 -6.96
CA ARG A 53 -5.25 12.73 -6.42
C ARG A 53 -5.20 11.24 -6.74
N ARG A 54 -4.12 10.77 -7.36
CA ARG A 54 -3.93 9.35 -7.63
C ARG A 54 -3.70 8.64 -6.30
N GLY A 55 -4.68 7.85 -5.90
CA GLY A 55 -4.59 7.04 -4.69
C GLY A 55 -4.56 5.56 -4.97
N VAL A 56 -4.39 4.81 -3.89
CA VAL A 56 -4.39 3.35 -3.86
C VAL A 56 -5.49 2.86 -2.96
N ARG A 57 -5.97 1.66 -3.24
CA ARG A 57 -6.71 0.88 -2.27
C ARG A 57 -5.71 0.04 -1.49
N ALA A 58 -5.78 0.14 -0.18
CA ALA A 58 -5.04 -0.69 0.75
C ALA A 58 -6.00 -1.62 1.50
N GLU A 59 -5.76 -2.92 1.37
CA GLU A 59 -6.40 -3.93 2.21
C GLU A 59 -5.63 -4.01 3.53
N THR A 60 -6.34 -4.16 4.64
CA THR A 60 -5.77 -4.07 5.98
C THR A 60 -6.13 -5.29 6.82
N THR A 61 -5.37 -5.52 7.90
CA THR A 61 -5.71 -6.51 8.93
C THR A 61 -6.76 -6.01 9.95
N CYS A 62 -7.36 -4.83 9.76
CA CYS A 62 -8.35 -4.32 10.71
C CYS A 62 -9.58 -5.22 10.71
N ILE A 63 -10.19 -5.41 11.88
CA ILE A 63 -11.34 -6.32 12.01
C ILE A 63 -12.60 -5.58 11.59
N HIS A 64 -12.74 -4.31 11.96
CA HIS A 64 -13.90 -3.49 11.58
C HIS A 64 -13.49 -2.07 11.20
N ILE A 65 -13.57 -1.74 9.91
CA ILE A 65 -13.53 -0.35 9.47
C ILE A 65 -14.96 0.06 9.10
N ARG A 66 -15.60 0.87 9.93
CA ARG A 66 -16.98 1.35 9.67
C ARG A 66 -16.98 2.56 8.72
N PRO A 67 -18.10 2.79 8.00
CA PRO A 67 -18.30 4.05 7.31
C PRO A 67 -18.14 5.22 8.28
N GLY A 68 -17.32 6.20 7.92
CA GLY A 68 -17.03 7.38 8.75
C GLY A 68 -15.97 7.18 9.84
N ALA A 69 -15.29 6.02 9.90
CA ALA A 69 -14.13 5.85 10.76
C ALA A 69 -13.01 6.85 10.40
N VAL A 70 -12.30 7.32 11.42
CA VAL A 70 -11.08 8.12 11.22
C VAL A 70 -9.93 7.15 11.03
N VAL A 71 -9.21 7.28 9.92
CA VAL A 71 -8.09 6.41 9.56
C VAL A 71 -6.81 7.23 9.51
N ALA A 72 -5.75 6.72 10.13
CA ALA A 72 -4.41 7.25 10.03
C ALA A 72 -3.49 6.17 9.49
N VAL A 73 -2.67 6.51 8.48
CA VAL A 73 -1.65 5.63 7.94
C VAL A 73 -0.30 6.28 8.12
N HIS A 74 0.66 5.50 8.60
CA HIS A 74 2.02 5.95 8.75
C HIS A 74 2.92 5.06 7.90
N SER A 75 3.66 5.69 7.00
CA SER A 75 4.61 4.99 6.14
C SER A 75 5.96 4.91 6.85
N GLN A 76 6.58 3.74 6.84
CA GLN A 76 7.97 3.59 7.32
C GLN A 76 8.98 4.24 6.37
N PHE A 77 8.61 4.40 5.10
CA PHE A 77 9.46 4.93 4.03
C PHE A 77 8.80 6.10 3.31
N VAL A 78 9.40 6.50 2.19
CA VAL A 78 8.94 7.57 1.29
C VAL A 78 7.57 7.26 0.67
N CYS A 79 7.30 5.98 0.40
CA CYS A 79 6.06 5.49 -0.21
C CYS A 79 5.35 4.53 0.75
N VAL A 80 4.02 4.53 0.75
CA VAL A 80 3.24 3.51 1.44
C VAL A 80 3.58 2.11 0.91
N SER A 81 3.71 1.14 1.81
CA SER A 81 4.05 -0.23 1.49
C SER A 81 3.26 -1.24 2.32
N GLN A 82 3.39 -2.52 1.93
CA GLN A 82 2.87 -3.63 2.71
C GLN A 82 3.55 -3.65 4.09
N GLY A 83 2.75 -3.90 5.14
CA GLY A 83 3.22 -3.93 6.52
C GLY A 83 3.14 -2.59 7.25
N ASP A 84 2.92 -1.49 6.53
CA ASP A 84 2.78 -0.16 7.14
C ASP A 84 1.62 -0.12 8.15
N PRO A 85 1.83 0.54 9.30
CA PRO A 85 0.82 0.65 10.34
C PRO A 85 -0.39 1.50 9.91
N VAL A 86 -1.56 1.01 10.28
CA VAL A 86 -2.86 1.66 10.09
C VAL A 86 -3.54 1.78 11.45
N GLY A 87 -3.86 3.01 11.87
CA GLY A 87 -4.71 3.28 13.01
C GLY A 87 -6.14 3.56 12.55
N VAL A 88 -7.12 2.89 13.14
CA VAL A 88 -8.55 3.11 12.85
C VAL A 88 -9.27 3.46 14.14
N ASN A 89 -10.03 4.55 14.11
CA ASN A 89 -10.90 4.94 15.21
C ASN A 89 -12.35 4.97 14.73
N ASN A 90 -13.12 3.97 15.16
CA ASN A 90 -14.56 3.91 14.95
C ASN A 90 -15.26 4.63 16.11
N ILE A 91 -16.17 5.57 15.80
CA ILE A 91 -16.91 6.30 16.83
C ILE A 91 -17.64 5.32 17.76
N GLY A 92 -17.38 5.43 19.06
CA GLY A 92 -18.01 4.61 20.10
C GLY A 92 -17.37 3.22 20.29
N LEU A 93 -16.24 2.94 19.65
CA LEU A 93 -15.46 1.71 19.86
C LEU A 93 -14.01 2.04 20.26
N PRO A 94 -13.28 1.08 20.86
CA PRO A 94 -11.84 1.20 21.01
C PRO A 94 -11.15 1.38 19.65
N GLY A 95 -10.04 2.14 19.64
CA GLY A 95 -9.20 2.24 18.45
C GLY A 95 -8.53 0.91 18.11
N GLU A 96 -8.41 0.62 16.81
CA GLU A 96 -7.72 -0.55 16.28
C GLU A 96 -6.36 -0.13 15.69
N GLN A 97 -5.36 -1.00 15.86
CA GLN A 97 -4.04 -0.88 15.25
C GLN A 97 -3.79 -2.08 14.36
N CYS A 98 -3.59 -1.84 13.08
CA CYS A 98 -3.58 -2.84 12.02
C CYS A 98 -2.36 -2.63 11.10
N ARG A 99 -2.27 -3.44 10.05
CA ARG A 99 -1.26 -3.30 8.99
C ARG A 99 -1.87 -3.40 7.61
N ILE A 100 -1.21 -2.77 6.63
CA ILE A 100 -1.50 -2.98 5.21
C ILE A 100 -1.03 -4.38 4.80
N VAL A 101 -1.87 -5.13 4.10
CA VAL A 101 -1.52 -6.47 3.58
C VAL A 101 -1.46 -6.52 2.05
N ARG A 102 -2.13 -5.59 1.37
CA ARG A 102 -2.12 -5.51 -0.09
C ARG A 102 -2.38 -4.08 -0.55
N LEU A 103 -1.67 -3.66 -1.58
CA LEU A 103 -1.91 -2.40 -2.29
C LEU A 103 -2.43 -2.72 -3.70
N SER A 104 -3.33 -1.87 -4.20
CA SER A 104 -3.84 -1.98 -5.56
C SER A 104 -4.22 -0.61 -6.13
N PRO A 105 -4.22 -0.44 -7.46
CA PRO A 105 -4.66 0.82 -8.06
C PRO A 105 -6.09 1.12 -7.66
N PHE A 106 -6.35 2.36 -7.25
CA PHE A 106 -7.70 2.78 -6.96
C PHE A 106 -8.42 3.26 -8.22
N VAL A 107 -9.65 2.78 -8.43
CA VAL A 107 -10.53 3.23 -9.51
C VAL A 107 -11.63 4.14 -8.90
N PRO A 108 -11.68 5.43 -9.23
CA PRO A 108 -12.69 6.34 -8.70
C PRO A 108 -14.12 5.80 -8.88
N GLY A 109 -14.94 5.85 -7.83
CA GLY A 109 -16.32 5.32 -7.83
C GLY A 109 -16.47 3.86 -7.38
N SER A 110 -15.38 3.16 -7.07
CA SER A 110 -15.43 1.81 -6.45
C SER A 110 -15.74 1.84 -4.94
N GLU A 111 -15.71 3.01 -4.30
CA GLU A 111 -15.88 3.20 -2.85
C GLU A 111 -17.23 2.67 -2.33
N ALA A 112 -18.28 2.90 -3.11
CA ALA A 112 -19.64 2.47 -2.76
C ALA A 112 -19.85 0.96 -2.87
N GLN A 113 -18.88 0.20 -3.39
CA GLN A 113 -18.97 -1.26 -3.53
C GLN A 113 -18.35 -2.00 -2.37
N GLY A 114 -17.40 -1.42 -1.64
CA GLY A 114 -16.69 -2.14 -0.58
C GLY A 114 -17.50 -2.35 0.70
N TYR A 115 -18.58 -1.59 0.90
CA TYR A 115 -19.51 -1.75 2.04
C TYR A 115 -20.81 -2.51 1.70
N LYS A 116 -20.91 -3.08 0.50
CA LYS A 116 -22.09 -3.85 0.08
C LYS A 116 -22.07 -5.28 0.59
#